data_AF-A0A1V9ZPQ3-F1
#
_entry.id   AF-A0A1V9ZPQ3-F1
#
_cell.length_a   1.000
_cell.length_b   1.000
_cell.length_c   1.000
_cell.angle_alpha   90.00
_cell.angle_beta   90.00
_cell.angle_gamma   90.00
#
_symmetry.space_group_name_H-M   'P 1'
#
loop_
_entity.id
_entity.type
_entity.pdbx_description
1 polymer ?
#
loop_
_entity_poly.entity_id
_entity_poly.type
_entity_poly.pdbx_seq_one_letter_code
_entity_poly.pdbx_strand_id
1 'polypeptide(L)'
;MNGIDIMDIVYLGKDLYVNASLCEASIRYLKTRLAGGFGPVLQADMEIVMCSTPCISSDLLHQAAMATSHCTCTQLSSDSYITQDFCRQNSARLLCSILGVCGTWECGLHDFMCPRYEWDRHYPCSSLAITPSYILLAICLLLIDFNHL
;
A
#
# COMPACT_ATOMS: atom_id res chain seq x y z
N MET A 1 -15.28 -25.71 -8.38
CA MET A 1 -15.49 -25.29 -6.98
C MET A 1 -14.23 -25.68 -6.23
N ASN A 2 -13.23 -24.80 -6.22
CA ASN A 2 -11.94 -25.10 -5.60
C ASN A 2 -12.07 -24.80 -4.11
N GLY A 3 -11.74 -25.79 -3.29
CA GLY A 3 -11.75 -25.69 -1.84
C GLY A 3 -10.80 -24.61 -1.39
N ILE A 4 -11.38 -23.54 -0.84
CA ILE A 4 -10.68 -22.61 0.04
C ILE A 4 -10.74 -23.29 1.41
N ASP A 5 -9.60 -23.72 1.93
CA ASP A 5 -9.56 -24.38 3.23
C ASP A 5 -9.93 -23.36 4.32
N ILE A 6 -10.61 -23.79 5.38
CA ILE A 6 -10.98 -22.92 6.53
C ILE A 6 -9.73 -22.22 7.09
N MET A 7 -8.57 -22.87 6.98
CA MET A 7 -7.28 -22.33 7.37
C MET A 7 -6.90 -21.10 6.53
N ASP A 8 -7.09 -21.11 5.21
CA ASP A 8 -6.76 -19.99 4.33
C ASP A 8 -7.58 -18.73 4.66
N ILE A 9 -8.84 -18.88 5.05
CA ILE A 9 -9.71 -17.76 5.45
C ILE A 9 -9.23 -17.14 6.78
N VAL A 10 -8.82 -17.98 7.74
CA VAL A 10 -8.30 -17.50 9.04
C VAL A 10 -6.96 -16.80 8.89
N TYR A 11 -6.06 -17.32 8.05
CA TYR A 11 -4.78 -16.67 7.74
C TYR A 11 -4.99 -15.36 6.98
N LEU A 12 -5.90 -15.33 6.00
CA LEU A 12 -6.24 -14.12 5.25
C LEU A 12 -6.74 -13.00 6.17
N GLY A 13 -7.65 -13.30 7.10
CA GLY A 13 -8.16 -12.31 8.05
C GLY A 13 -7.09 -11.77 9.00
N LYS A 14 -6.18 -12.64 9.47
CA LYS A 14 -5.06 -12.25 10.31
C LYS A 14 -4.08 -11.36 9.56
N ASP A 15 -3.70 -11.74 8.34
CA ASP A 15 -2.75 -10.98 7.53
C ASP A 15 -3.32 -9.63 7.10
N LEU A 16 -4.61 -9.58 6.81
CA LEU A 16 -5.33 -8.33 6.53
C LEU A 16 -5.19 -7.34 7.70
N TYR A 17 -5.51 -7.79 8.92
CA TYR A 17 -5.43 -6.97 10.12
C TYR A 17 -3.99 -6.57 10.46
N VAL A 18 -3.04 -7.50 10.37
CA VAL A 18 -1.62 -7.25 10.68
C VAL A 18 -1.04 -6.21 9.71
N ASN A 19 -1.25 -6.38 8.41
CA ASN A 19 -0.73 -5.43 7.41
C ASN A 19 -1.37 -4.05 7.53
N ALA A 20 -2.69 -3.98 7.77
CA ALA A 20 -3.37 -2.70 8.03
C ALA A 20 -2.80 -1.98 9.25
N SER A 21 -2.62 -2.71 10.35
CA SER A 21 -2.07 -2.17 11.60
C SER A 21 -0.63 -1.70 11.44
N LEU A 22 0.21 -2.45 10.71
CA LEU A 22 1.59 -2.08 10.43
C LEU A 22 1.69 -0.85 9.51
N CYS A 23 0.82 -0.76 8.50
CA CYS A 23 0.73 0.43 7.66
C CYS A 23 0.30 1.65 8.48
N GLU A 24 -0.76 1.53 9.28
CA GLU A 24 -1.24 2.59 10.17
C GLU A 24 -0.14 3.05 11.14
N ALA A 25 0.56 2.11 11.77
CA ALA A 25 1.64 2.40 12.69
C ALA A 25 2.79 3.14 12.00
N SER A 26 3.16 2.76 10.78
CA SER A 26 4.20 3.41 9.99
C SER A 26 3.83 4.86 9.65
N ILE A 27 2.57 5.11 9.29
CA ILE A 27 2.06 6.46 9.04
C ILE A 27 2.03 7.30 10.32
N ARG A 28 1.56 6.72 11.43
CA ARG A 28 1.59 7.39 12.75
C ARG A 28 3.00 7.72 13.19
N TYR A 29 3.97 6.87 12.87
CA TYR A 29 5.38 7.13 13.15
C TYR A 29 5.89 8.36 12.41
N LEU A 30 5.46 8.61 11.17
CA LEU A 30 5.76 9.87 10.48
C LEU A 30 5.22 11.08 11.26
N LYS A 31 3.97 10.99 11.76
CA LYS A 31 3.36 12.05 12.56
C LYS A 31 4.07 12.29 13.90
N THR A 32 4.46 11.23 14.61
CA THR A 32 5.13 11.36 15.92
C THR A 32 6.55 11.86 15.78
N ARG A 33 7.27 11.51 14.71
CA ARG A 33 8.56 12.13 14.37
C ARG A 33 8.44 13.66 14.25
N LEU A 34 7.32 14.18 13.74
CA LEU A 34 7.08 15.63 13.70
C LEU A 34 6.85 16.26 15.06
N ALA A 35 6.18 15.56 15.98
CA ALA A 35 5.88 16.07 17.33
C ALA A 35 7.14 16.38 18.14
N GLY A 36 8.32 15.95 17.69
CA GLY A 36 9.64 16.24 18.26
C GLY A 36 10.40 17.44 17.64
N GLY A 37 9.82 18.21 16.71
CA GLY A 37 10.38 19.51 16.27
C GLY A 37 10.93 19.58 14.83
N PHE A 38 10.62 18.64 13.96
CA PHE A 38 11.16 18.60 12.59
C PHE A 38 10.07 18.84 11.53
N GLY A 39 9.69 20.11 11.31
CA GLY A 39 9.00 20.57 10.08
C GLY A 39 7.69 19.85 9.68
N PRO A 40 7.22 20.01 8.43
CA PRO A 40 6.15 19.19 7.85
C PRO A 40 6.69 17.80 7.43
N VAL A 41 5.81 16.77 7.33
CA VAL A 41 6.20 15.46 6.78
C VAL A 41 6.62 15.66 5.33
N LEU A 42 7.82 15.20 4.98
CA LEU A 42 8.29 15.29 3.60
C LEU A 42 7.50 14.35 2.71
N GLN A 43 7.21 14.80 1.50
CA GLN A 43 6.53 14.00 0.48
C GLN A 43 7.24 12.66 0.24
N ALA A 44 8.58 12.68 0.16
CA ALA A 44 9.39 11.47 0.00
C ALA A 44 9.25 10.46 1.17
N ASP A 45 9.08 10.93 2.41
CA ASP A 45 8.88 10.04 3.56
C ASP A 45 7.49 9.35 3.49
N MET A 46 6.47 10.08 3.04
CA MET A 46 5.14 9.51 2.82
C MET A 46 5.17 8.47 1.70
N GLU A 47 5.87 8.75 0.60
CA GLU A 47 6.08 7.80 -0.50
C GLU A 47 6.75 6.51 -0.03
N ILE A 48 7.83 6.60 0.75
CA ILE A 48 8.53 5.42 1.29
C ILE A 48 7.57 4.56 2.12
N VAL A 49 6.76 5.16 2.98
CA VAL A 49 5.78 4.43 3.81
C VAL A 49 4.66 3.85 2.96
N MET A 50 4.09 4.63 2.05
CA MET A 50 2.99 4.20 1.18
C MET A 50 3.40 3.09 0.20
N CYS A 51 4.68 3.02 -0.15
CA CYS A 51 5.26 1.98 -0.98
C CYS A 51 5.86 0.81 -0.19
N SER A 52 5.74 0.82 1.13
CA SER A 52 6.13 -0.31 1.96
C SER A 52 5.19 -1.50 1.77
N THR A 53 5.74 -2.71 1.93
CA THR A 53 4.99 -3.96 1.82
C THR A 53 3.70 -3.96 2.66
N PRO A 54 3.69 -3.54 3.95
CA PRO A 54 2.47 -3.55 4.75
C PRO A 54 1.34 -2.71 4.16
N CYS A 55 1.62 -1.53 3.61
CA CYS A 55 0.59 -0.67 3.03
C CYS A 55 0.05 -1.22 1.71
N ILE A 56 0.93 -1.68 0.81
CA ILE A 56 0.51 -2.29 -0.46
C ILE A 56 -0.24 -3.60 -0.22
N SER A 57 0.31 -4.48 0.60
CA SER A 57 -0.31 -5.77 0.92
C SER A 57 -1.64 -5.58 1.64
N SER A 58 -1.77 -4.59 2.52
CA SER A 58 -3.06 -4.29 3.16
C SER A 58 -4.13 -3.99 2.10
N ASP A 59 -3.88 -3.08 1.17
CA ASP A 59 -4.86 -2.71 0.13
C ASP A 59 -5.22 -3.90 -0.77
N LEU A 60 -4.22 -4.67 -1.20
CA LEU A 60 -4.43 -5.85 -2.06
C LEU A 60 -5.21 -6.94 -1.34
N LEU A 61 -4.94 -7.20 -0.06
CA LEU A 61 -5.65 -8.21 0.73
C LEU A 61 -7.10 -7.80 0.98
N HIS A 62 -7.36 -6.52 1.25
CA HIS A 62 -8.74 -6.00 1.36
C HIS A 62 -9.49 -6.11 0.03
N GLN A 63 -8.84 -5.77 -1.07
CA GLN A 63 -9.43 -5.91 -2.41
C GLN A 63 -9.74 -7.38 -2.72
N ALA A 64 -8.82 -8.29 -2.40
CA ALA A 64 -9.01 -9.73 -2.57
C ALA A 64 -10.13 -10.28 -1.68
N ALA A 65 -10.24 -9.79 -0.43
CA ALA A 65 -11.30 -10.18 0.49
C ALA A 65 -12.68 -9.75 0.00
N MET A 66 -12.84 -8.52 -0.50
CA MET A 66 -14.09 -8.08 -1.15
C MET A 66 -14.39 -8.88 -2.42
N ALA A 67 -13.38 -9.15 -3.26
CA ALA A 67 -13.55 -9.92 -4.48
C ALA A 67 -13.99 -11.37 -4.20
N THR A 68 -13.45 -11.99 -3.14
CA THR A 68 -13.75 -13.36 -2.74
C THR A 68 -15.10 -13.48 -2.05
N SER A 69 -15.42 -12.54 -1.16
CA SER A 69 -16.68 -12.56 -0.40
C SER A 69 -17.88 -12.05 -1.21
N HIS A 70 -17.64 -11.35 -2.32
CA HIS A 70 -18.64 -10.58 -3.06
C HIS A 70 -19.37 -9.52 -2.21
N CYS A 71 -18.84 -9.19 -1.04
CA CYS A 71 -19.35 -8.13 -0.18
C CYS A 71 -18.67 -6.80 -0.50
N THR A 72 -19.44 -5.71 -0.39
CA THR A 72 -18.89 -4.36 -0.41
C THR A 72 -18.16 -4.05 0.90
N CYS A 73 -17.25 -3.07 0.89
CA CYS A 73 -16.53 -2.68 2.09
C CYS A 73 -17.48 -2.27 3.24
N THR A 74 -18.63 -1.67 2.92
CA THR A 74 -19.61 -1.20 3.91
C THR A 74 -20.31 -2.36 4.59
N GLN A 75 -20.59 -3.44 3.86
CA GLN A 75 -21.14 -4.68 4.42
C GLN A 75 -20.11 -5.39 5.30
N LEU A 76 -18.85 -5.45 4.86
CA LEU A 76 -17.77 -6.02 5.67
C LEU A 76 -17.49 -5.20 6.94
N SER A 77 -17.70 -3.88 6.90
CA SER A 77 -17.54 -3.01 8.06
C SER A 77 -18.68 -3.16 9.07
N SER A 78 -19.91 -3.48 8.62
CA SER A 78 -21.06 -3.68 9.52
C SER A 78 -21.12 -5.08 10.14
N ASP A 79 -20.64 -6.10 9.43
CA ASP A 79 -20.82 -7.51 9.81
C ASP A 79 -19.58 -8.17 10.41
N SER A 80 -18.41 -7.51 10.44
CA SER A 80 -17.18 -8.16 10.90
C SER A 80 -16.91 -8.00 12.40
N TYR A 81 -16.50 -9.11 13.02
CA TYR A 81 -15.92 -9.19 14.38
C TYR A 81 -14.53 -8.52 14.48
N ILE A 82 -14.02 -7.99 13.35
CA ILE A 82 -12.80 -7.20 13.27
C ILE A 82 -13.21 -5.79 13.69
N THR A 83 -12.81 -5.38 14.89
CA THR A 83 -13.16 -4.13 15.57
C THR A 83 -12.72 -2.83 14.87
N GLN A 84 -12.37 -2.89 13.58
CA GLN A 84 -11.92 -1.75 12.78
C GLN A 84 -12.71 -1.67 11.47
N ASP A 85 -13.16 -0.46 11.12
CA ASP A 85 -13.89 -0.18 9.88
C ASP A 85 -13.08 -0.62 8.64
N PHE A 86 -13.51 -1.70 7.99
CA PHE A 86 -12.85 -2.25 6.79
C PHE A 86 -12.69 -1.19 5.69
N CYS A 87 -13.71 -0.36 5.42
CA CYS A 87 -13.60 0.70 4.42
C CYS A 87 -12.53 1.75 4.75
N ARG A 88 -12.16 1.91 6.02
CA ARG A 88 -11.18 2.91 6.47
C ARG A 88 -9.73 2.42 6.37
N GLN A 89 -9.52 1.11 6.26
CA GLN A 89 -8.18 0.52 6.28
C GLN A 89 -7.43 0.62 4.95
N ASN A 90 -7.99 1.26 3.93
CA ASN A 90 -7.23 1.61 2.73
C ASN A 90 -6.03 2.50 3.12
N SER A 91 -4.83 2.15 2.66
CA SER A 91 -3.58 2.79 3.10
C SER A 91 -3.56 4.30 2.82
N ALA A 92 -4.06 4.73 1.66
CA ALA A 92 -4.11 6.15 1.30
C ALA A 92 -5.16 6.89 2.14
N ARG A 93 -6.29 6.24 2.43
CA ARG A 93 -7.30 6.78 3.35
C ARG A 93 -6.79 6.89 4.79
N LEU A 94 -5.95 5.96 5.24
CA LEU A 94 -5.24 6.04 6.52
C LEU A 94 -4.26 7.22 6.55
N LEU A 95 -3.42 7.36 5.51
CA LEU A 95 -2.47 8.47 5.37
C LEU A 95 -3.18 9.81 5.48
N CYS A 96 -4.28 9.92 4.73
CA CYS A 96 -5.21 11.02 4.75
C CYS A 96 -5.75 11.35 6.13
N SER A 97 -6.31 10.36 6.82
CA SER A 97 -6.90 10.51 8.15
C SER A 97 -5.86 10.93 9.20
N ILE A 98 -4.64 10.43 9.10
CA ILE A 98 -3.60 10.63 10.12
C ILE A 98 -2.83 11.93 9.90
N LEU A 99 -2.39 12.20 8.66
CA LEU A 99 -1.53 13.33 8.31
C LEU A 99 -2.28 14.52 7.71
N GLY A 100 -3.51 14.35 7.23
CA GLY A 100 -4.32 15.44 6.66
C GLY A 100 -3.81 15.95 5.30
N VAL A 101 -3.11 15.11 4.54
CA VAL A 101 -2.37 15.49 3.31
C VAL A 101 -3.12 15.22 2.00
N CYS A 102 -4.34 14.69 2.05
CA CYS A 102 -5.11 14.46 0.83
C CYS A 102 -5.44 15.77 0.12
N GLY A 103 -5.41 15.75 -1.21
CA GLY A 103 -6.07 16.78 -2.01
C GLY A 103 -7.60 16.62 -2.02
N THR A 104 -8.23 17.19 -3.03
CA THR A 104 -9.68 17.06 -3.31
C THR A 104 -9.98 15.73 -4.01
N TRP A 105 -9.57 14.60 -3.42
CA TRP A 105 -9.91 13.28 -3.95
C TRP A 105 -11.37 12.99 -3.60
N GLU A 106 -12.28 13.14 -4.57
CA GLU A 106 -13.73 12.93 -4.43
C GLU A 106 -14.11 11.44 -4.31
N CYS A 107 -13.32 10.67 -3.56
CA CYS A 107 -13.51 9.24 -3.36
C CYS A 107 -14.56 8.97 -2.28
N GLY A 108 -15.70 8.41 -2.69
CA GLY A 108 -16.72 7.90 -1.76
C GLY A 108 -16.17 6.85 -0.80
N LEU A 109 -16.81 6.68 0.37
CA LEU A 109 -16.37 5.66 1.35
C LEU A 109 -16.52 4.23 0.83
N HIS A 110 -17.53 3.98 -0.02
CA HIS A 110 -17.81 2.69 -0.63
C HIS A 110 -16.78 2.31 -1.72
N ASP A 111 -16.11 3.29 -2.30
CA ASP A 111 -15.01 3.07 -3.23
C ASP A 111 -13.71 2.92 -2.42
N PHE A 112 -13.42 1.67 -2.07
CA PHE A 112 -12.29 1.33 -1.23
C PHE A 112 -10.94 1.69 -1.87
N MET A 113 -10.77 1.42 -3.18
CA MET A 113 -9.48 1.58 -3.86
C MET A 113 -9.24 2.97 -4.45
N CYS A 114 -10.29 3.77 -4.67
CA CYS A 114 -10.14 5.12 -5.24
C CYS A 114 -9.06 5.98 -4.57
N PRO A 115 -8.97 6.09 -3.22
CA PRO A 115 -7.92 6.90 -2.61
C PRO A 115 -6.51 6.40 -2.92
N ARG A 116 -6.32 5.07 -2.98
CA ARG A 116 -5.02 4.49 -3.32
C ARG A 116 -4.65 4.75 -4.77
N TYR A 117 -5.62 4.62 -5.67
CA TYR A 117 -5.42 4.92 -7.08
C TYR A 117 -5.03 6.39 -7.30
N GLU A 118 -5.72 7.33 -6.65
CA GLU A 118 -5.39 8.76 -6.74
C GLU A 118 -4.00 9.06 -6.15
N TRP A 119 -3.62 8.41 -5.05
CA TRP A 119 -2.26 8.49 -4.51
C TRP A 119 -1.22 8.03 -5.54
N ASP A 120 -1.36 6.80 -6.06
CA ASP A 120 -0.39 6.20 -6.98
C ASP A 120 -0.32 6.95 -8.32
N ARG A 121 -1.39 7.65 -8.74
CA ARG A 121 -1.41 8.52 -9.92
C ARG A 121 -0.44 9.71 -9.78
N HIS A 122 -0.33 10.28 -8.59
CA HIS A 122 0.55 11.41 -8.31
C HIS A 122 1.95 10.96 -7.88
N TYR A 123 2.02 9.88 -7.10
CA TYR A 123 3.21 9.40 -6.43
C TYR A 123 3.34 7.89 -6.63
N PRO A 124 3.61 7.44 -7.87
CA PRO A 124 3.69 6.02 -8.16
C PRO A 124 4.82 5.39 -7.37
N CYS A 125 4.55 4.24 -6.77
CA CYS A 125 5.62 3.43 -6.19
C CYS A 125 6.60 3.07 -7.29
N SER A 126 7.76 3.71 -7.24
CA SER A 126 8.88 3.41 -8.11
C SER A 126 9.40 2.03 -7.71
N SER A 127 8.75 0.97 -8.19
CA SER A 127 9.29 -0.38 -8.15
C SER A 127 10.63 -0.29 -8.85
N LEU A 128 11.75 -0.33 -8.10
CA LEU A 128 13.14 -0.27 -8.58
C LEU A 128 13.17 -0.20 -10.11
N ALA A 129 12.97 0.99 -10.66
CA ALA A 129 13.18 1.17 -12.08
C ALA A 129 14.69 1.11 -12.17
N ILE A 130 15.23 -0.11 -12.30
CA ILE A 130 16.57 -0.30 -12.80
C ILE A 130 16.47 0.28 -14.19
N THR A 131 16.63 1.60 -14.32
CA THR A 131 16.97 2.22 -15.58
C THR A 131 18.32 1.60 -15.88
N PRO A 132 18.42 0.65 -16.84
CA PRO A 132 19.71 0.07 -17.14
C PRO A 132 20.58 1.23 -17.56
N SER A 133 21.63 1.51 -16.80
CA SER A 133 22.59 2.52 -17.21
C SER A 133 23.16 2.06 -18.54
N TYR A 134 22.93 2.84 -19.61
CA TYR A 134 23.45 2.52 -20.94
C TYR A 134 24.98 2.33 -20.92
N ILE A 135 25.66 2.95 -19.95
CA ILE A 135 27.10 2.79 -19.70
C ILE A 135 27.40 1.36 -19.25
N LEU A 136 26.62 0.77 -18.34
CA LEU A 136 26.81 -0.62 -17.88
C LEU A 136 26.55 -1.62 -19.01
N LEU A 137 25.51 -1.39 -19.82
CA LEU A 137 25.24 -2.20 -21.02
C LEU A 137 26.39 -2.11 -22.04
N ALA A 138 26.93 -0.92 -22.28
CA ALA A 138 28.06 -0.74 -23.20
C ALA A 138 29.35 -1.41 -22.69
N ILE A 139 29.63 -1.34 -21.38
CA ILE A 139 30.78 -2.03 -20.77
C ILE A 139 30.64 -3.55 -20.90
N CYS A 140 29.44 -4.10 -20.66
CA CYS A 140 29.20 -5.53 -20.85
C CYS A 140 29.41 -5.98 -22.30
N LEU A 141 28.97 -5.20 -23.29
CA LEU A 141 29.18 -5.52 -24.70
C LEU A 141 30.68 -5.49 -25.07
N LEU A 142 31.41 -4.47 -24.61
CA LEU A 142 32.86 -4.37 -24.86
C LEU A 142 33.65 -5.52 -24.22
N LEU A 143 33.23 -6.01 -23.05
CA LEU A 143 33.89 -7.15 -22.40
C LEU A 143 33.61 -8.49 -23.10
N ILE A 144 32.47 -8.62 -23.79
CA ILE A 144 32.16 -9.82 -24.58
C ILE A 144 33.01 -9.84 -25.87
N ASP A 145 33.19 -8.70 -26.52
CA ASP A 145 34.02 -8.59 -27.73
C ASP A 145 35.51 -8.86 -27.45
N PHE A 146 36.03 -8.46 -26.28
CA PHE A 146 37.41 -8.75 -25.88
C PHE A 146 37.70 -10.21 -25.55
N ASN A 147 36.68 -10.98 -25.15
CA ASN A 147 36.84 -12.41 -24.85
C ASN A 147 36.79 -13.30 -26.10
N HIS A 148 36.52 -12.74 -27.27
CA HIS A 148 36.39 -13.47 -28.52
C HIS A 148 37.52 -13.19 -29.54
N LEU A 149 38.58 -12.50 -29.10
CA LEU A 149 39.84 -12.24 -29.84
C LEU A 149 41.01 -13.05 -29.27
#